data_AF-A0A9Q9MKT8-F1
#
_entry.id   AF-A0A9Q9MKT8-F1
#
_cell.length_a   1.000
_cell.length_b   1.000
_cell.length_c   1.000
_cell.angle_alpha   90.00
_cell.angle_beta   90.00
_cell.angle_gamma   90.00
#
_symmetry.space_group_name_H-M   'P 1'
#
loop_
_entity.id
_entity.type
_entity.pdbx_description
1 polymer ?
#
loop_
_entity_poly.entity_id
_entity_poly.type
_entity_poly.pdbx_seq_one_letter_code
_entity_poly.pdbx_strand_id
1 'polypeptide(L)'
;MGILVRWVGRWPEWSGYAAAAWSLGYGLLGFFWSMGGDGFPFEPIDMAHVSGSVLEGSRTEIVAPIMAVCGALGTLAGLAMARGAGNGRGAKALVLFGWSMAVVLALVVPDYFLLALVAFAPLLLVFAFTGVPGPQDGLGDIVYWHRTNLVIMFVGGLLWAAATLSYQRKARKCCPHCGRGGGPGARPSRAASRRWGEWAVVVACLAPLPYEVTRIAWYLGYPLGITDDFLRMMRDTPGMLEVGLGAAVASALGGVLTHGLVRRWGEIYPRWIWWKAGRPVPPALAVVPASVVSVVLVPAGMMNLRMEVSRDMWALNAPGILYLVWGVALGAATIAYHLRRRGTCRRCGRGTTIVREAVRVAGPPAA
;
A
#
# COMPACT_ATOMS: atom_id res chain seq x y z
N MET A 1 15.51 -18.43 -13.02
CA MET A 1 14.44 -17.39 -13.12
C MET A 1 13.03 -17.92 -13.48
N GLY A 2 12.85 -19.19 -13.85
CA GLY A 2 11.53 -19.74 -14.26
C GLY A 2 10.59 -20.20 -13.13
N ILE A 3 11.12 -20.64 -11.98
CA ILE A 3 10.31 -21.18 -10.87
C ILE A 3 9.57 -20.06 -10.13
N LEU A 4 10.28 -18.98 -9.76
CA LEU A 4 9.71 -17.83 -9.04
C LEU A 4 8.59 -17.15 -9.84
N VAL A 5 8.79 -16.95 -11.15
CA VAL A 5 7.77 -16.37 -12.04
C VAL A 5 6.55 -17.29 -12.18
N ARG A 6 6.74 -18.62 -12.24
CA ARG A 6 5.64 -19.60 -12.23
C ARG A 6 4.90 -19.63 -10.90
N TRP A 7 5.59 -19.42 -9.79
CA TRP A 7 5.03 -19.37 -8.44
C TRP A 7 4.15 -18.13 -8.25
N VAL A 8 4.68 -16.94 -8.59
CA VAL A 8 3.92 -15.68 -8.59
C VAL A 8 2.71 -15.76 -9.55
N GLY A 9 2.87 -16.44 -10.69
CA GLY A 9 1.80 -16.65 -11.67
C GLY A 9 0.63 -17.53 -11.18
N ARG A 10 0.80 -18.27 -10.09
CA ARG A 10 -0.20 -19.16 -9.46
C ARG A 10 -0.68 -18.67 -8.09
N TRP A 11 -0.54 -17.37 -7.81
CA TRP A 11 -1.01 -16.76 -6.56
C TRP A 11 -2.43 -17.11 -6.11
N PRO A 12 -3.43 -17.33 -6.98
CA PRO A 12 -4.77 -17.69 -6.51
C PRO A 12 -4.86 -19.12 -5.93
N GLU A 13 -3.86 -19.96 -6.18
CA GLU A 13 -3.79 -21.35 -5.70
C GLU A 13 -3.11 -21.40 -4.33
N TRP A 14 -2.00 -20.68 -4.13
CA TRP A 14 -1.25 -20.74 -2.88
C TRP A 14 -1.67 -19.71 -1.82
N SER A 15 -2.35 -18.61 -2.20
CA SER A 15 -2.66 -17.50 -1.27
C SER A 15 -3.43 -17.93 -0.02
N GLY A 16 -4.41 -18.82 -0.13
CA GLY A 16 -5.15 -19.33 1.03
C GLY A 16 -4.26 -20.13 1.99
N TYR A 17 -3.36 -20.96 1.47
CA TYR A 17 -2.40 -21.70 2.29
C TYR A 17 -1.37 -20.77 2.93
N ALA A 18 -0.90 -19.74 2.21
CA ALA A 18 0.04 -18.77 2.77
C ALA A 18 -0.60 -17.94 3.90
N ALA A 19 -1.84 -17.49 3.75
CA ALA A 19 -2.57 -16.80 4.82
C ALA A 19 -2.77 -17.73 6.03
N ALA A 20 -3.09 -19.01 5.81
CA ALA A 20 -3.20 -19.99 6.89
C ALA A 20 -1.87 -20.26 7.60
N ALA A 21 -0.78 -20.44 6.85
CA ALA A 21 0.55 -20.68 7.42
C ALA A 21 1.05 -19.47 8.21
N TRP A 22 0.83 -18.26 7.69
CA TRP A 22 1.14 -17.02 8.42
C TRP A 22 0.33 -16.93 9.72
N SER A 23 -0.99 -17.19 9.66
CA SER A 23 -1.86 -17.14 10.84
C SER A 23 -1.50 -18.20 11.88
N LEU A 24 -1.06 -19.39 11.44
CA LEU A 24 -0.59 -20.43 12.33
C LEU A 24 0.68 -20.01 13.06
N GLY A 25 1.68 -19.52 12.32
CA GLY A 25 2.93 -19.04 12.92
C GLY A 25 2.68 -17.91 13.92
N TYR A 26 1.87 -16.92 13.54
CA TYR A 26 1.57 -15.79 14.42
C TYR A 26 0.66 -16.18 15.59
N GLY A 27 -0.22 -17.16 15.42
CA GLY A 27 -1.03 -17.72 16.50
C GLY A 27 -0.20 -18.50 17.52
N LEU A 28 0.80 -19.27 17.06
CA LEU A 28 1.76 -19.96 17.94
C LEU A 28 2.62 -18.96 18.71
N LEU A 29 3.05 -17.86 18.09
CA LEU A 29 3.74 -16.77 18.78
C LEU A 29 2.84 -16.10 19.83
N GLY A 30 1.58 -15.81 19.48
CA GLY A 30 0.59 -15.30 20.44
C GLY A 30 0.40 -16.24 21.63
N PHE A 31 0.34 -17.55 21.39
CA PHE A 31 0.25 -18.55 22.45
C PHE A 31 1.52 -18.58 23.32
N PHE A 32 2.70 -18.54 22.71
CA PHE A 32 3.98 -18.47 23.43
C PHE A 32 4.06 -17.25 24.37
N TRP A 33 3.71 -16.05 23.88
CA TRP A 33 3.69 -14.84 24.70
C TRP A 33 2.60 -14.89 25.79
N SER A 34 1.48 -15.56 25.53
CA SER A 34 0.43 -15.78 26.54
C SER A 34 0.90 -16.66 27.70
N MET A 35 1.88 -17.52 27.46
CA MET A 35 2.50 -18.39 28.46
C MET A 35 3.69 -17.74 29.19
N GLY A 36 3.90 -16.43 29.00
CA GLY A 36 5.02 -15.69 29.61
C GLY A 36 6.34 -15.78 28.84
N GLY A 37 6.28 -16.11 27.54
CA GLY A 37 7.46 -16.05 26.67
C GLY A 37 7.93 -14.61 26.46
N ASP A 38 9.25 -14.42 26.38
CA ASP A 38 9.87 -13.11 26.21
C ASP A 38 9.70 -12.52 24.79
N GLY A 39 9.98 -11.22 24.65
CA GLY A 39 10.08 -10.55 23.36
C GLY A 39 8.72 -10.23 22.74
N PHE A 40 7.73 -9.86 23.56
CA PHE A 40 6.44 -9.42 23.04
C PHE A 40 6.62 -8.09 22.27
N PRO A 41 6.23 -8.03 20.98
CA PRO A 41 6.59 -6.91 20.10
C PRO A 41 5.92 -5.58 20.44
N PHE A 42 4.98 -5.57 21.39
CA PHE A 42 4.15 -4.42 21.74
C PHE A 42 4.31 -3.98 23.19
N GLU A 43 5.32 -4.49 23.89
CA GLU A 43 5.64 -4.05 25.26
C GLU A 43 5.86 -2.54 25.30
N PRO A 44 5.59 -1.89 26.44
CA PRO A 44 5.92 -0.47 26.63
C PRO A 44 7.39 -0.22 26.30
N ILE A 45 7.62 0.66 25.33
CA ILE A 45 8.95 1.09 24.93
C ILE A 45 9.27 2.37 25.70
N ASP A 46 10.56 2.62 25.93
CA ASP A 46 11.06 3.83 26.55
C ASP A 46 10.49 5.11 25.90
N MET A 47 10.29 6.17 26.70
CA MET A 47 9.61 7.41 26.26
C MET A 47 10.23 8.05 25.02
N ALA A 48 11.53 7.80 24.78
CA ALA A 48 12.26 8.27 23.61
C ALA A 48 11.84 7.61 22.27
N HIS A 49 11.14 6.48 22.29
CA HIS A 49 10.75 5.71 21.10
C HIS A 49 9.25 5.68 20.84
N VAL A 50 8.45 6.35 21.67
CA VAL A 50 6.99 6.35 21.58
C VAL A 50 6.57 6.89 20.22
N SER A 51 5.97 6.02 19.41
CA SER A 51 5.59 6.33 18.02
C SER A 51 4.12 6.71 17.86
N GLY A 52 3.27 6.38 18.84
CA GLY A 52 1.82 6.55 18.74
C GLY A 52 1.14 5.40 17.96
N SER A 53 1.83 4.26 17.85
CA SER A 53 1.32 3.05 17.22
C SER A 53 0.20 2.43 18.05
N VAL A 54 -0.80 1.84 17.40
CA VAL A 54 -2.09 1.46 18.03
C VAL A 54 -1.94 0.41 19.12
N LEU A 55 -0.98 -0.49 18.95
CA LEU A 55 -0.74 -1.59 19.89
C LEU A 55 0.46 -1.30 20.80
N GLU A 56 1.16 -0.19 20.60
CA GLU A 56 2.33 0.19 21.40
C GLU A 56 1.95 0.39 22.87
N GLY A 57 2.71 -0.23 23.78
CA GLY A 57 2.43 -0.19 25.22
C GLY A 57 1.25 -1.05 25.65
N SER A 58 0.78 -1.97 24.81
CA SER A 58 -0.33 -2.86 25.16
C SER A 58 0.10 -3.96 26.13
N ARG A 59 -0.83 -4.36 27.00
CA ARG A 59 -0.58 -5.41 28.00
C ARG A 59 -0.54 -6.78 27.33
N THR A 60 0.59 -7.48 27.46
CA THR A 60 0.84 -8.82 26.90
C THR A 60 -0.27 -9.81 27.26
N GLU A 61 -0.70 -9.79 28.52
CA GLU A 61 -1.77 -10.63 29.07
C GLU A 61 -3.16 -10.45 28.44
N ILE A 62 -3.39 -9.35 27.71
CA ILE A 62 -4.63 -9.10 26.96
C ILE A 62 -4.42 -9.40 25.47
N VAL A 63 -3.36 -8.87 24.89
CA VAL A 63 -3.17 -8.88 23.43
C VAL A 63 -2.66 -10.23 22.93
N ALA A 64 -1.76 -10.90 23.66
CA ALA A 64 -1.20 -12.18 23.23
C ALA A 64 -2.26 -13.29 23.11
N PRO A 65 -3.21 -13.46 24.06
CA PRO A 65 -4.29 -14.43 23.89
C PRO A 65 -5.21 -14.14 22.71
N ILE A 66 -5.50 -12.85 22.45
CA ILE A 66 -6.29 -12.42 21.29
C ILE A 66 -5.56 -12.80 19.99
N MET A 67 -4.25 -12.55 19.92
CA MET A 67 -3.42 -12.95 18.77
C MET A 67 -3.45 -14.47 18.55
N ALA A 68 -3.38 -15.26 19.63
CA ALA A 68 -3.47 -16.72 19.55
C ALA A 68 -4.82 -17.18 18.98
N VAL A 69 -5.92 -16.65 19.50
CA VAL A 69 -7.29 -16.97 19.04
C VAL A 69 -7.49 -16.52 17.58
N CYS A 70 -7.11 -15.30 17.24
CA CYS A 70 -7.19 -14.79 15.87
C CYS A 70 -6.32 -15.62 14.91
N GLY A 71 -5.13 -16.04 15.33
CA GLY A 71 -4.24 -16.91 14.55
C GLY A 71 -4.84 -18.30 14.31
N ALA A 72 -5.46 -18.91 15.32
CA ALA A 72 -6.16 -20.19 15.21
C ALA A 72 -7.37 -20.10 14.26
N LEU A 73 -8.25 -19.12 14.48
CA LEU A 73 -9.40 -18.86 13.61
C LEU A 73 -8.96 -18.53 12.18
N GLY A 74 -7.89 -17.74 12.04
CA GLY A 74 -7.28 -17.39 10.78
C GLY A 74 -6.74 -18.60 10.03
N THR A 75 -6.10 -19.53 10.73
CA THR A 75 -5.60 -20.79 10.15
C THR A 75 -6.75 -21.61 9.59
N LEU A 76 -7.82 -21.81 10.37
CA LEU A 76 -9.00 -22.55 9.95
C LEU A 76 -9.69 -21.90 8.75
N ALA A 77 -9.90 -20.58 8.80
CA ALA A 77 -10.53 -19.82 7.72
C ALA A 77 -9.67 -19.81 6.44
N GLY A 78 -8.35 -19.64 6.54
CA GLY A 78 -7.43 -19.68 5.40
C GLY A 78 -7.42 -21.05 4.72
N LEU A 79 -7.42 -22.14 5.51
CA LEU A 79 -7.55 -23.51 4.99
C LEU A 79 -8.90 -23.77 4.35
N ALA A 80 -10.00 -23.28 4.95
CA ALA A 80 -11.34 -23.39 4.37
C ALA A 80 -11.42 -22.66 3.02
N MET A 81 -10.88 -21.44 2.93
CA MET A 81 -10.78 -20.70 1.67
C MET A 81 -9.92 -21.40 0.63
N ALA A 82 -8.77 -21.95 1.03
CA ALA A 82 -7.86 -22.68 0.14
C ALA A 82 -8.53 -23.92 -0.47
N ARG A 83 -9.31 -24.64 0.33
CA ARG A 83 -10.10 -25.82 -0.11
C ARG A 83 -11.39 -25.46 -0.84
N GLY A 84 -11.73 -24.17 -0.96
CA GLY A 84 -12.97 -23.74 -1.59
C GLY A 84 -14.23 -24.13 -0.80
N ALA A 85 -14.09 -24.35 0.50
CA ALA A 85 -15.20 -24.69 1.38
C ALA A 85 -16.15 -23.51 1.59
N GLY A 86 -17.40 -23.80 1.99
CA GLY A 86 -18.43 -22.80 2.28
C GLY A 86 -19.37 -22.54 1.11
N ASN A 87 -20.68 -22.59 1.39
CA ASN A 87 -21.74 -22.22 0.46
C ASN A 87 -22.42 -20.93 0.94
N GLY A 88 -23.05 -20.18 0.03
CA GLY A 88 -23.93 -19.03 0.33
C GLY A 88 -23.48 -18.14 1.51
N ARG A 89 -24.08 -18.38 2.69
CA ARG A 89 -23.80 -17.65 3.95
C ARG A 89 -22.39 -17.89 4.48
N GLY A 90 -21.90 -19.14 4.49
CA GLY A 90 -20.54 -19.48 4.93
C GLY A 90 -19.47 -18.80 4.07
N ALA A 91 -19.69 -18.74 2.75
CA ALA A 91 -18.80 -18.02 1.85
C ALA A 91 -18.76 -16.51 2.13
N LYS A 92 -19.91 -15.90 2.46
CA LYS A 92 -19.98 -14.48 2.87
C LYS A 92 -19.24 -14.24 4.18
N ALA A 93 -19.41 -15.12 5.17
CA ALA A 93 -18.73 -15.02 6.46
C ALA A 93 -17.21 -15.11 6.31
N LEU A 94 -16.71 -16.08 5.53
CA LEU A 94 -15.29 -16.19 5.20
C LEU A 94 -14.77 -14.92 4.52
N VAL A 95 -15.47 -14.41 3.51
CA VAL A 95 -15.06 -13.17 2.82
C VAL A 95 -15.02 -11.97 3.76
N LEU A 96 -16.01 -11.82 4.64
CA LEU A 96 -16.04 -10.74 5.63
C LEU A 96 -14.85 -10.87 6.59
N PHE A 97 -14.66 -12.04 7.19
CA PHE A 97 -13.54 -12.30 8.10
C PHE A 97 -12.19 -12.02 7.45
N GLY A 98 -11.98 -12.51 6.22
CA GLY A 98 -10.72 -12.33 5.52
C GLY A 98 -10.41 -10.88 5.13
N TRP A 99 -11.43 -10.10 4.74
CA TRP A 99 -11.26 -8.66 4.52
C TRP A 99 -11.04 -7.90 5.83
N SER A 100 -11.70 -8.29 6.93
CA SER A 100 -11.43 -7.72 8.25
C SER A 100 -9.99 -7.96 8.68
N MET A 101 -9.48 -9.19 8.54
CA MET A 101 -8.07 -9.50 8.82
C MET A 101 -7.13 -8.68 7.93
N ALA A 102 -7.41 -8.61 6.62
CA ALA A 102 -6.60 -7.83 5.69
C ALA A 102 -6.54 -6.34 6.07
N VAL A 103 -7.68 -5.72 6.37
CA VAL A 103 -7.78 -4.30 6.75
C VAL A 103 -7.09 -4.06 8.08
N VAL A 104 -7.36 -4.87 9.11
CA VAL A 104 -6.76 -4.68 10.43
C VAL A 104 -5.24 -4.78 10.34
N LEU A 105 -4.72 -5.86 9.75
CA LEU A 105 -3.29 -6.14 9.70
C LEU A 105 -2.52 -5.20 8.75
N ALA A 106 -3.11 -4.80 7.62
CA ALA A 106 -2.41 -3.97 6.63
C ALA A 106 -2.63 -2.47 6.81
N LEU A 107 -3.76 -2.04 7.38
CA LEU A 107 -4.18 -0.63 7.37
C LEU A 107 -4.40 -0.02 8.75
N VAL A 108 -4.74 -0.83 9.77
CA VAL A 108 -5.10 -0.33 11.11
C VAL A 108 -3.95 -0.46 12.09
N VAL A 109 -3.26 -1.60 12.09
CA VAL A 109 -2.16 -1.89 13.01
C VAL A 109 -0.85 -1.18 12.63
N PRO A 110 -0.45 -1.12 11.36
CA PRO A 110 0.78 -0.42 11.00
C PRO A 110 0.69 1.09 11.26
N ASP A 111 1.84 1.73 11.41
CA ASP A 111 2.01 3.16 11.67
C ASP A 111 2.71 3.86 10.47
N TYR A 112 3.19 5.09 10.69
CA TYR A 112 3.92 5.85 9.66
C TYR A 112 5.26 5.21 9.26
N PHE A 113 5.78 4.23 10.02
CA PHE A 113 7.06 3.60 9.70
C PHE A 113 7.05 2.98 8.30
N LEU A 114 5.93 2.38 7.88
CA LEU A 114 5.82 1.83 6.51
C LEU A 114 5.98 2.92 5.44
N LEU A 115 5.42 4.11 5.68
CA LEU A 115 5.56 5.24 4.78
C LEU A 115 7.01 5.75 4.77
N ALA A 116 7.61 5.91 5.95
CA ALA A 116 9.01 6.31 6.08
C ALA A 116 9.94 5.30 5.39
N LEU A 117 9.74 4.00 5.60
CA LEU A 117 10.50 2.94 4.96
C LEU A 117 10.44 3.04 3.43
N VAL A 118 9.26 3.26 2.85
CA VAL A 118 9.10 3.43 1.41
C VAL A 118 9.75 4.73 0.91
N ALA A 119 9.59 5.83 1.65
CA ALA A 119 10.14 7.14 1.28
C ALA A 119 11.68 7.15 1.31
N PHE A 120 12.28 6.52 2.33
CA PHE A 120 13.73 6.48 2.52
C PHE A 120 14.39 5.25 1.87
N ALA A 121 13.65 4.23 1.43
CA ALA A 121 14.23 3.04 0.80
C ALA A 121 15.19 3.34 -0.36
N PRO A 122 14.91 4.27 -1.31
CA PRO A 122 15.87 4.60 -2.36
C PRO A 122 17.17 5.18 -1.82
N LEU A 123 17.07 6.03 -0.78
CA LEU A 123 18.22 6.64 -0.12
C LEU A 123 19.05 5.57 0.61
N LEU A 124 18.40 4.72 1.41
CA LEU A 124 19.01 3.60 2.12
C LEU A 124 19.69 2.62 1.16
N LEU A 125 19.11 2.38 -0.02
CA LEU A 125 19.70 1.56 -1.06
C LEU A 125 21.01 2.18 -1.58
N VAL A 126 21.00 3.49 -1.87
CA VAL A 126 22.21 4.22 -2.29
C VAL A 126 23.27 4.17 -1.19
N PHE A 127 22.90 4.38 0.07
CA PHE A 127 23.83 4.31 1.20
C PHE A 127 24.43 2.92 1.37
N ALA A 128 23.63 1.87 1.24
CA ALA A 128 24.12 0.49 1.29
C ALA A 128 25.14 0.17 0.19
N PHE A 129 25.01 0.78 -1.00
CA PHE A 129 25.97 0.60 -2.10
C PHE A 129 27.18 1.53 -2.03
N THR A 130 27.01 2.76 -1.53
CA THR A 130 28.05 3.80 -1.57
C THR A 130 28.86 3.89 -0.27
N GLY A 131 28.33 3.40 0.85
CA GLY A 131 28.96 3.51 2.17
C GLY A 131 29.00 4.94 2.74
N VAL A 132 28.41 5.92 2.06
CA VAL A 132 28.34 7.34 2.45
C VAL A 132 26.93 7.61 3.00
N PRO A 133 26.75 8.25 4.16
CA PRO A 133 27.71 9.07 4.93
C PRO A 133 28.60 8.33 5.95
N GLY A 134 28.65 6.99 5.94
CA GLY A 134 29.46 6.19 6.87
C GLY A 134 28.66 5.02 7.48
N PRO A 135 29.21 4.33 8.51
CA PRO A 135 28.49 3.34 9.30
C PRO A 135 27.16 3.93 9.78
N GLN A 136 26.06 3.24 9.49
CA GLN A 136 24.73 3.64 9.94
C GLN A 136 24.50 3.11 11.36
N ASP A 137 25.36 3.54 12.29
CA ASP A 137 25.23 3.23 13.71
C ASP A 137 23.88 3.82 14.16
N GLY A 138 22.92 2.95 14.48
CA GLY A 138 21.53 3.33 14.82
C GLY A 138 20.44 2.85 13.84
N LEU A 139 20.76 2.16 12.73
CA LEU A 139 19.72 1.52 11.90
C LEU A 139 18.95 0.44 12.70
N GLY A 140 19.62 -0.21 13.66
CA GLY A 140 18.98 -1.12 14.63
C GLY A 140 17.97 -0.41 15.55
N ASP A 141 18.22 0.86 15.90
CA ASP A 141 17.32 1.70 16.69
C ASP A 141 16.12 2.18 15.85
N ILE A 142 16.30 2.26 14.53
CA ILE A 142 15.21 2.58 13.58
C ILE A 142 14.38 1.35 13.25
N VAL A 143 14.97 0.15 13.19
CA VAL A 143 14.32 -1.12 12.79
C VAL A 143 14.32 -2.12 13.95
N TYR A 144 13.98 -1.64 15.13
CA TYR A 144 13.85 -2.51 16.30
C TYR A 144 12.64 -3.44 16.19
N TRP A 145 12.56 -4.40 17.12
CA TRP A 145 11.64 -5.54 17.04
C TRP A 145 10.18 -5.16 16.74
N HIS A 146 9.65 -4.09 17.37
CA HIS A 146 8.30 -3.59 17.12
C HIS A 146 8.05 -3.26 15.64
N ARG A 147 8.92 -2.44 15.04
CA ARG A 147 8.78 -1.98 13.65
C ARG A 147 8.97 -3.12 12.65
N THR A 148 9.87 -4.06 12.95
CA THR A 148 9.99 -5.30 12.18
C THR A 148 8.72 -6.13 12.25
N ASN A 149 8.13 -6.27 13.44
CA ASN A 149 6.87 -6.97 13.63
C ASN A 149 5.69 -6.30 12.88
N LEU A 150 5.65 -4.96 12.80
CA LEU A 150 4.65 -4.26 11.97
C LEU A 150 4.77 -4.62 10.49
N VAL A 151 5.99 -4.79 9.96
CA VAL A 151 6.19 -5.27 8.58
C VAL A 151 5.69 -6.70 8.41
N ILE A 152 5.93 -7.58 9.39
CA ILE A 152 5.43 -8.97 9.38
C ILE A 152 3.89 -9.00 9.35
N MET A 153 3.24 -8.17 10.17
CA MET A 153 1.78 -8.03 10.19
C MET A 153 1.24 -7.45 8.90
N PHE A 154 1.89 -6.43 8.36
CA PHE A 154 1.52 -5.83 7.08
C PHE A 154 1.55 -6.87 5.96
N VAL A 155 2.61 -7.69 5.89
CA VAL A 155 2.71 -8.83 4.94
C VAL A 155 1.56 -9.83 5.18
N GLY A 156 1.24 -10.15 6.43
CA GLY A 156 0.08 -10.97 6.79
C GLY A 156 -1.24 -10.42 6.24
N GLY A 157 -1.45 -9.11 6.36
CA GLY A 157 -2.62 -8.43 5.80
C GLY A 157 -2.69 -8.51 4.27
N LEU A 158 -1.56 -8.38 3.57
CA LEU A 158 -1.49 -8.57 2.11
C LEU A 158 -1.79 -10.02 1.68
N LEU A 159 -1.31 -11.01 2.45
CA LEU A 159 -1.62 -12.42 2.22
C LEU A 159 -3.12 -12.68 2.40
N TRP A 160 -3.73 -12.12 3.44
CA TRP A 160 -5.18 -12.20 3.68
C TRP A 160 -5.99 -11.50 2.58
N ALA A 161 -5.56 -10.33 2.10
CA ALA A 161 -6.19 -9.65 0.98
C ALA A 161 -6.16 -10.52 -0.29
N ALA A 162 -5.01 -11.14 -0.59
CA ALA A 162 -4.86 -12.05 -1.72
C ALA A 162 -5.76 -13.30 -1.57
N ALA A 163 -5.70 -13.98 -0.42
CA ALA A 163 -6.50 -15.18 -0.15
C ALA A 163 -8.01 -14.88 -0.31
N THR A 164 -8.47 -13.80 0.31
CA THR A 164 -9.88 -13.38 0.30
C THR A 164 -10.33 -13.00 -1.10
N LEU A 165 -9.52 -12.23 -1.84
CA LEU A 165 -9.82 -11.83 -3.21
C LEU A 165 -9.89 -13.03 -4.16
N SER A 166 -8.96 -13.99 -4.03
CA SER A 166 -8.97 -15.23 -4.79
C SER A 166 -10.23 -16.05 -4.51
N TYR A 167 -10.55 -16.28 -3.23
CA TYR A 167 -11.72 -17.02 -2.80
C TYR A 167 -13.03 -16.35 -3.25
N GLN A 168 -13.16 -15.03 -3.05
CA GLN A 168 -14.34 -14.26 -3.48
C GLN A 168 -14.57 -14.36 -4.99
N ARG A 169 -13.51 -14.32 -5.79
CA ARG A 169 -13.63 -14.49 -7.26
C ARG A 169 -14.09 -15.89 -7.64
N LYS A 170 -13.54 -16.93 -7.01
CA LYS A 170 -13.95 -18.34 -7.22
C LYS A 170 -15.41 -18.55 -6.81
N ALA A 171 -15.81 -18.07 -5.64
CA ALA A 171 -17.18 -18.14 -5.14
C ALA A 171 -18.19 -17.46 -6.07
N ARG A 172 -17.79 -16.38 -6.75
CA ARG A 172 -18.60 -15.68 -7.77
C ARG A 172 -18.52 -16.31 -9.17
N LYS A 173 -17.87 -17.47 -9.34
CA LYS A 173 -17.62 -18.12 -10.64
C LYS A 173 -16.90 -17.20 -11.65
N CYS A 174 -16.07 -16.29 -11.14
CA CYS A 174 -15.22 -15.42 -11.95
C CYS A 174 -13.82 -16.02 -12.10
N CYS A 175 -13.06 -15.54 -13.09
CA CYS A 175 -11.65 -15.89 -13.21
C CYS A 175 -10.90 -15.48 -11.92
N PRO A 176 -10.21 -16.40 -11.22
CA PRO A 176 -9.53 -16.07 -9.96
C PRO A 176 -8.38 -15.07 -10.16
N HIS A 177 -7.77 -15.05 -11.36
CA HIS A 177 -6.62 -14.21 -11.68
C HIS A 177 -7.01 -12.76 -12.05
N CYS A 178 -7.98 -12.58 -12.96
CA CYS A 178 -8.37 -11.26 -13.46
C CYS A 178 -9.74 -10.76 -12.98
N GLY A 179 -10.50 -11.58 -12.25
CA GLY A 179 -11.82 -11.24 -11.73
C GLY A 179 -12.95 -11.17 -12.77
N ARG A 180 -12.67 -11.46 -14.06
CA ARG A 180 -13.70 -11.40 -15.12
C ARG A 180 -14.67 -12.59 -15.02
N GLY A 181 -15.98 -12.28 -14.97
CA GLY A 181 -17.10 -13.23 -14.99
C GLY A 181 -17.77 -13.34 -16.37
N GLY A 182 -18.74 -14.24 -16.52
CA GLY A 182 -19.42 -14.53 -17.80
C GLY A 182 -20.78 -13.85 -17.96
N GLY A 183 -21.27 -13.18 -16.93
CA GLY A 183 -22.59 -12.55 -16.95
C GLY A 183 -22.65 -11.25 -17.77
N PRO A 184 -23.82 -10.91 -18.34
CA PRO A 184 -24.07 -9.59 -18.92
C PRO A 184 -23.85 -8.49 -17.87
N GLY A 185 -23.13 -7.42 -18.23
CA GLY A 185 -22.76 -6.33 -17.30
C GLY A 185 -21.39 -6.46 -16.61
N ALA A 186 -20.65 -7.56 -16.80
CA ALA A 186 -19.37 -7.82 -16.13
C ALA A 186 -18.18 -6.92 -16.55
N ARG A 187 -18.41 -5.91 -17.41
CA ARG A 187 -17.37 -4.98 -17.87
C ARG A 187 -17.74 -3.56 -17.43
N PRO A 188 -17.02 -2.94 -16.48
CA PRO A 188 -17.15 -1.51 -16.28
C PRO A 188 -16.83 -0.82 -17.61
N SER A 189 -17.71 0.07 -18.07
CA SER A 189 -17.50 0.79 -19.32
C SER A 189 -16.18 1.58 -19.20
N ARG A 190 -15.33 1.54 -20.24
CA ARG A 190 -14.05 2.27 -20.21
C ARG A 190 -14.27 3.76 -19.95
N ALA A 191 -15.38 4.29 -20.44
CA ALA A 191 -15.82 5.66 -20.21
C ALA A 191 -16.14 5.92 -18.73
N ALA A 192 -16.89 5.04 -18.05
CA ALA A 192 -17.13 5.16 -16.62
C ALA A 192 -15.81 5.11 -15.83
N SER A 193 -14.94 4.12 -16.12
CA SER A 193 -13.59 4.01 -15.54
C SER A 193 -12.68 5.21 -15.79
N ARG A 194 -12.98 6.02 -16.80
CA ARG A 194 -12.26 7.27 -17.05
C ARG A 194 -12.79 8.39 -16.16
N ARG A 195 -14.11 8.59 -16.12
CA ARG A 195 -14.77 9.68 -15.39
C ARG A 195 -14.44 9.68 -13.89
N TRP A 196 -14.62 8.55 -13.20
CA TRP A 196 -14.28 8.51 -11.77
C TRP A 196 -12.76 8.46 -11.53
N GLY A 197 -11.99 7.94 -12.48
CA GLY A 197 -10.54 7.95 -12.41
C GLY A 197 -9.93 9.35 -12.50
N GLU A 198 -10.52 10.24 -13.30
CA GLU A 198 -10.13 11.66 -13.39
C GLU A 198 -10.34 12.37 -12.05
N TRP A 199 -11.51 12.20 -11.42
CA TRP A 199 -11.76 12.73 -10.07
C TRP A 199 -10.81 12.15 -9.01
N ALA A 200 -10.56 10.84 -9.05
CA ALA A 200 -9.64 10.19 -8.13
C ALA A 200 -8.21 10.76 -8.24
N VAL A 201 -7.74 11.05 -9.46
CA VAL A 201 -6.45 11.73 -9.67
C VAL A 201 -6.46 13.15 -9.11
N VAL A 202 -7.50 13.93 -9.37
CA VAL A 202 -7.60 15.30 -8.84
C VAL A 202 -7.52 15.30 -7.31
N VAL A 203 -8.32 14.45 -6.65
CA VAL A 203 -8.30 14.31 -5.19
C VAL A 203 -6.92 13.86 -4.71
N ALA A 204 -6.30 12.87 -5.37
CA ALA A 204 -4.97 12.40 -5.00
C ALA A 204 -3.86 13.47 -5.17
N CYS A 205 -4.00 14.38 -6.14
CA CYS A 205 -3.06 15.48 -6.32
C CYS A 205 -3.27 16.62 -5.31
N LEU A 206 -4.52 16.87 -4.89
CA LEU A 206 -4.85 17.97 -3.98
C LEU A 206 -4.68 17.61 -2.50
N ALA A 207 -4.93 16.35 -2.12
CA ALA A 207 -4.92 15.90 -0.74
C ALA A 207 -3.60 16.17 0.02
N PRO A 208 -2.38 15.99 -0.56
CA PRO A 208 -1.15 16.27 0.18
C PRO A 208 -0.81 17.76 0.27
N LEU A 209 -1.37 18.62 -0.59
CA LEU A 209 -0.96 20.03 -0.70
C LEU A 209 -0.99 20.81 0.61
N PRO A 210 -2.01 20.67 1.49
CA PRO A 210 -2.03 21.40 2.75
C PRO A 210 -0.80 21.13 3.61
N TYR A 211 -0.28 19.89 3.62
CA TYR A 211 0.91 19.57 4.39
C TYR A 211 2.20 20.05 3.72
N GLU A 212 2.25 20.01 2.38
CA GLU A 212 3.41 20.54 1.67
C GLU A 212 3.53 22.05 1.84
N VAL A 213 2.40 22.77 1.91
CA VAL A 213 2.40 24.21 2.22
C VAL A 213 3.01 24.50 3.60
N THR A 214 2.66 23.73 4.64
CA THR A 214 3.26 23.95 5.96
C THR A 214 4.75 23.61 5.98
N ARG A 215 5.18 22.52 5.34
CA ARG A 215 6.60 22.15 5.22
C ARG A 215 7.42 23.19 4.48
N ILE A 216 6.90 23.73 3.38
CA ILE A 216 7.56 24.81 2.63
C ILE A 216 7.63 26.07 3.49
N ALA A 217 6.56 26.42 4.21
CA ALA A 217 6.56 27.56 5.12
C ALA A 217 7.64 27.41 6.21
N TRP A 218 7.76 26.24 6.84
CA TRP A 218 8.78 25.96 7.86
C TRP A 218 10.20 26.09 7.29
N TYR A 219 10.45 25.54 6.09
CA TYR A 219 11.74 25.66 5.42
C TYR A 219 12.10 27.13 5.11
N LEU A 220 11.11 27.94 4.74
CA LEU A 220 11.28 29.38 4.51
C LEU A 220 11.38 30.20 5.80
N GLY A 221 11.30 29.57 6.97
CA GLY A 221 11.43 30.22 8.27
C GLY A 221 10.13 30.77 8.84
N TYR A 222 8.97 30.46 8.26
CA TYR A 222 7.66 30.82 8.79
C TYR A 222 7.09 29.72 9.71
N PRO A 223 6.77 30.01 10.97
CA PRO A 223 6.25 29.03 11.94
C PRO A 223 4.74 28.78 11.72
N LEU A 224 4.35 28.36 10.52
CA LEU A 224 2.95 28.13 10.18
C LEU A 224 2.40 26.91 10.95
N GLY A 225 1.57 27.17 11.96
CA GLY A 225 0.90 26.15 12.77
C GLY A 225 1.82 25.34 13.68
N ILE A 226 2.98 25.91 14.01
CA ILE A 226 3.94 25.43 15.03
C ILE A 226 4.43 26.64 15.85
N THR A 227 5.03 26.40 17.01
CA THR A 227 5.64 27.46 17.81
C THR A 227 6.99 27.92 17.23
N ASP A 228 7.38 29.17 17.51
CA ASP A 228 8.69 29.71 17.15
C ASP A 228 9.85 28.88 17.71
N ASP A 229 9.72 28.43 18.97
CA ASP A 229 10.73 27.60 19.63
C ASP A 229 10.89 26.25 18.94
N PHE A 230 9.79 25.64 18.48
CA PHE A 230 9.85 24.40 17.72
C PHE A 230 10.50 24.60 16.35
N LEU A 231 10.23 25.71 15.67
CA LEU A 231 10.90 26.03 14.42
C LEU A 231 12.41 26.28 14.62
N ARG A 232 12.82 26.90 15.74
CA ARG A 232 14.24 27.04 16.10
C ARG A 232 14.89 25.67 16.30
N MET A 233 14.24 24.79 17.05
CA MET A 233 14.69 23.41 17.22
C MET A 233 14.86 22.67 15.88
N MET A 234 13.94 22.85 14.93
CA MET A 234 14.09 22.27 13.59
C MET A 234 15.30 22.81 12.82
N ARG A 235 15.66 24.09 12.98
CA ARG A 235 16.85 24.67 12.35
C ARG A 235 18.13 24.17 13.00
N ASP A 236 18.11 24.02 14.32
CA ASP A 236 19.27 23.56 15.09
C ASP A 236 19.52 22.06 14.90
N THR A 237 18.49 21.30 14.49
CA THR A 237 18.58 19.87 14.18
C THR A 237 19.06 19.66 12.73
N PRO A 238 20.26 19.11 12.50
CA PRO A 238 20.81 18.98 11.15
C PRO A 238 19.92 18.15 10.23
N GLY A 239 19.58 18.69 9.06
CA GLY A 239 18.85 17.98 8.00
C GLY A 239 17.33 17.90 8.18
N MET A 240 16.78 18.35 9.30
CA MET A 240 15.34 18.19 9.59
C MET A 240 14.46 19.00 8.62
N LEU A 241 14.83 20.26 8.37
CA LEU A 241 14.13 21.13 7.43
C LEU A 241 14.31 20.67 5.97
N GLU A 242 15.51 20.19 5.62
CA GLU A 242 15.83 19.64 4.30
C GLU A 242 15.03 18.38 4.01
N VAL A 243 14.86 17.49 4.99
CA VAL A 243 14.00 16.30 4.88
C VAL A 243 12.54 16.71 4.67
N GLY A 244 12.06 17.71 5.43
CA GLY A 244 10.72 18.27 5.25
C GLY A 244 10.50 18.83 3.84
N LEU A 245 11.42 19.65 3.34
CA LEU A 245 11.37 20.18 1.98
C LEU A 245 11.47 19.07 0.93
N GLY A 246 12.38 18.10 1.13
CA GLY A 246 12.55 16.95 0.25
C GLY A 246 11.28 16.12 0.12
N ALA A 247 10.56 15.92 1.23
CA ALA A 247 9.26 15.28 1.23
C ALA A 247 8.22 16.08 0.42
N ALA A 248 8.20 17.41 0.55
CA ALA A 248 7.31 18.28 -0.22
C ALA A 248 7.59 18.24 -1.73
N VAL A 249 8.86 18.28 -2.12
CA VAL A 249 9.28 18.14 -3.52
C VAL A 249 8.92 16.75 -4.05
N ALA A 250 9.20 15.68 -3.30
CA ALA A 250 8.88 14.31 -3.70
C ALA A 250 7.37 14.11 -3.86
N SER A 251 6.57 14.69 -2.97
CA SER A 251 5.11 14.71 -3.04
C SER A 251 4.60 15.45 -4.27
N ALA A 252 5.14 16.63 -4.57
CA ALA A 252 4.79 17.38 -5.78
C ALA A 252 5.14 16.60 -7.07
N LEU A 253 6.33 16.01 -7.15
CA LEU A 253 6.73 15.13 -8.25
C LEU A 253 5.82 13.90 -8.35
N GLY A 254 5.46 13.30 -7.21
CA GLY A 254 4.48 12.22 -7.11
C GLY A 254 3.09 12.63 -7.62
N GLY A 255 2.67 13.87 -7.36
CA GLY A 255 1.46 14.47 -7.91
C GLY A 255 1.49 14.58 -9.43
N VAL A 256 2.61 15.03 -10.00
CA VAL A 256 2.82 15.04 -11.46
C VAL A 256 2.75 13.61 -12.02
N LEU A 257 3.40 12.64 -11.38
CA LEU A 257 3.33 11.21 -11.75
C LEU A 257 1.91 10.66 -11.69
N THR A 258 1.15 11.03 -10.66
CA THR A 258 -0.25 10.62 -10.45
C THR A 258 -1.15 11.18 -11.56
N HIS A 259 -0.93 12.41 -12.01
CA HIS A 259 -1.63 12.97 -13.16
C HIS A 259 -1.39 12.15 -14.46
N GLY A 260 -0.25 11.48 -14.57
CA GLY A 260 0.04 10.53 -15.65
C GLY A 260 -0.95 9.37 -15.72
N LEU A 261 -1.59 8.98 -14.61
CA LEU A 261 -2.59 7.90 -14.57
C LEU A 261 -3.84 8.20 -15.38
N VAL A 262 -4.10 9.44 -15.81
CA VAL A 262 -5.25 9.81 -16.65
C VAL A 262 -4.85 10.50 -17.95
N ARG A 263 -3.55 10.69 -18.19
CA ARG A 263 -3.01 11.36 -19.38
C ARG A 263 -2.30 10.39 -20.31
N ARG A 264 -2.18 10.81 -21.58
CA ARG A 264 -1.57 10.01 -22.64
C ARG A 264 -0.10 9.64 -22.37
N TRP A 265 0.64 10.47 -21.64
CA TRP A 265 2.06 10.22 -21.36
C TRP A 265 2.30 9.11 -20.33
N GLY A 266 1.32 8.81 -19.46
CA GLY A 266 1.36 7.61 -18.61
C GLY A 266 0.94 6.33 -19.35
N GLU A 267 0.55 6.45 -20.62
CA GLU A 267 0.13 5.35 -21.48
C GLU A 267 1.14 5.06 -22.60
N ILE A 268 1.78 6.10 -23.10
CA ILE A 268 2.75 6.08 -24.19
C ILE A 268 3.91 6.99 -23.77
N TYR A 269 5.14 6.52 -23.90
CA TYR A 269 6.31 7.31 -23.54
C TYR A 269 6.33 8.63 -24.34
N PRO A 270 6.43 9.77 -23.65
CA PRO A 270 6.45 11.08 -24.29
C PRO A 270 7.75 11.32 -25.09
N ARG A 271 7.72 12.28 -26.02
CA ARG A 271 8.82 12.51 -26.99
C ARG A 271 10.13 12.96 -26.33
N TRP A 272 10.09 13.55 -25.14
CA TRP A 272 11.28 13.95 -24.38
C TRP A 272 12.06 12.76 -23.81
N ILE A 273 11.44 11.58 -23.71
CA ILE A 273 12.14 10.32 -23.36
C ILE A 273 12.63 9.68 -24.67
N TRP A 274 13.70 10.27 -25.21
CA TRP A 274 14.18 10.03 -26.57
C TRP A 274 14.40 8.54 -26.93
N TRP A 275 14.92 7.72 -26.02
CA TRP A 275 15.19 6.28 -26.29
C TRP A 275 13.94 5.38 -26.28
N LYS A 276 12.79 5.84 -25.77
CA LYS A 276 11.55 5.04 -25.64
C LYS A 276 10.31 5.73 -26.22
N ALA A 277 10.47 6.93 -26.78
CA ALA A 277 9.38 7.74 -27.32
C ALA A 277 8.44 6.94 -28.23
N GLY A 278 7.13 7.14 -28.04
CA GLY A 278 6.10 6.49 -28.85
C GLY A 278 5.80 5.02 -28.50
N ARG A 279 6.62 4.35 -27.68
CA ARG A 279 6.34 2.99 -27.21
C ARG A 279 5.27 2.99 -26.11
N PRO A 280 4.44 1.94 -25.99
CA PRO A 280 3.49 1.82 -24.89
C PRO A 280 4.22 1.62 -23.56
N VAL A 281 3.80 2.35 -22.52
CA VAL A 281 4.31 2.15 -21.16
C VAL A 281 3.74 0.84 -20.59
N PRO A 282 4.59 -0.10 -20.13
CA PRO A 282 4.12 -1.30 -19.44
C PRO A 282 3.24 -0.92 -18.23
N PRO A 283 1.98 -1.39 -18.12
CA PRO A 283 1.07 -0.95 -17.06
C PRO A 283 1.61 -1.18 -15.64
N ALA A 284 2.44 -2.22 -15.44
CA ALA A 284 3.04 -2.52 -14.14
C ALA A 284 3.95 -1.40 -13.62
N LEU A 285 4.61 -0.62 -14.51
CA LEU A 285 5.48 0.49 -14.10
C LEU A 285 4.72 1.61 -13.39
N ALA A 286 3.43 1.79 -13.69
CA ALA A 286 2.59 2.76 -12.98
C ALA A 286 1.82 2.10 -11.83
N VAL A 287 1.26 0.91 -12.05
CA VAL A 287 0.37 0.25 -11.08
C VAL A 287 1.10 -0.21 -9.83
N VAL A 288 2.31 -0.74 -9.94
CA VAL A 288 3.05 -1.27 -8.78
C VAL A 288 3.44 -0.14 -7.81
N PRO A 289 4.19 0.91 -8.22
CA PRO A 289 4.56 1.96 -7.28
C PRO A 289 3.35 2.71 -6.73
N ALA A 290 2.35 3.02 -7.57
CA ALA A 290 1.15 3.72 -7.10
C ALA A 290 0.33 2.88 -6.11
N SER A 291 0.26 1.56 -6.29
CA SER A 291 -0.36 0.65 -5.30
C SER A 291 0.41 0.61 -3.99
N VAL A 292 1.75 0.55 -4.04
CA VAL A 292 2.59 0.52 -2.85
C VAL A 292 2.38 1.81 -2.04
N VAL A 293 2.53 2.97 -2.68
CA VAL A 293 2.34 4.28 -2.02
C VAL A 293 0.92 4.42 -1.48
N SER A 294 -0.09 4.05 -2.27
CA SER A 294 -1.50 4.09 -1.83
C SER A 294 -1.75 3.30 -0.55
N VAL A 295 -1.19 2.09 -0.46
CA VAL A 295 -1.42 1.21 0.70
C VAL A 295 -0.68 1.71 1.94
N VAL A 296 0.55 2.21 1.83
CA VAL A 296 1.33 2.68 3.00
C VAL A 296 0.91 4.07 3.50
N LEU A 297 0.27 4.88 2.66
CA LEU A 297 -0.29 6.18 3.08
C LEU A 297 -1.48 6.06 4.03
N VAL A 298 -2.28 4.99 3.87
CA VAL A 298 -3.50 4.79 4.67
C VAL A 298 -3.18 4.61 6.17
N PRO A 299 -2.26 3.72 6.59
CA PRO A 299 -1.82 3.63 7.98
C PRO A 299 -1.32 4.96 8.54
N ALA A 300 -0.49 5.69 7.78
CA ALA A 300 0.04 6.99 8.20
C ALA A 300 -1.07 8.01 8.46
N GLY A 301 -2.06 8.12 7.55
CA GLY A 301 -3.21 8.99 7.75
C GLY A 301 -4.11 8.55 8.89
N MET A 302 -4.30 7.24 9.06
CA MET A 302 -5.08 6.66 10.14
C MET A 302 -4.43 6.91 11.51
N MET A 303 -3.10 6.93 11.60
CA MET A 303 -2.40 7.31 12.82
C MET A 303 -2.60 8.80 13.13
N ASN A 304 -2.40 9.68 12.14
CA ASN A 304 -2.62 11.13 12.32
C ASN A 304 -4.04 11.46 12.79
N LEU A 305 -5.04 10.70 12.36
CA LEU A 305 -6.44 10.87 12.80
C LEU A 305 -6.66 10.56 14.29
N ARG A 306 -5.82 9.70 14.88
CA ARG A 306 -5.93 9.27 16.29
C ARG A 306 -5.11 10.12 17.23
N MET A 307 -4.07 10.78 16.72
CA MET A 307 -3.23 11.67 17.49
C MET A 307 -3.98 12.95 17.85
N GLU A 308 -3.73 13.47 19.03
CA GLU A 308 -4.28 14.76 19.45
C GLU A 308 -3.70 15.88 18.58
N VAL A 309 -4.58 16.75 18.08
CA VAL A 309 -4.20 17.94 17.34
C VAL A 309 -4.13 19.10 18.31
N SER A 310 -2.93 19.46 18.74
CA SER A 310 -2.75 20.63 19.58
C SER A 310 -3.03 21.92 18.81
N ARG A 311 -3.61 22.93 19.45
CA ARG A 311 -3.99 24.19 18.81
C ARG A 311 -2.80 25.04 18.34
N ASP A 312 -1.69 24.98 19.06
CA ASP A 312 -0.44 25.70 18.77
C ASP A 312 0.50 24.92 17.83
N MET A 313 0.30 23.61 17.71
CA MET A 313 1.16 22.69 16.95
C MET A 313 0.40 21.86 15.91
N TRP A 314 -0.77 22.36 15.47
CA TRP A 314 -1.68 21.60 14.60
C TRP A 314 -1.05 21.17 13.28
N ALA A 315 -0.08 21.93 12.77
CA ALA A 315 0.53 21.67 11.47
C ALA A 315 1.45 20.44 11.47
N LEU A 316 1.76 19.87 12.65
CA LEU A 316 2.54 18.64 12.76
C LEU A 316 1.80 17.42 12.23
N ASN A 317 0.51 17.28 12.54
CA ASN A 317 -0.27 16.07 12.28
C ASN A 317 -1.61 16.32 11.57
N ALA A 318 -2.27 17.47 11.77
CA ALA A 318 -3.59 17.70 11.19
C ALA A 318 -3.60 17.64 9.65
N PRO A 319 -2.63 18.24 8.93
CA PRO A 319 -2.55 18.05 7.47
C PRO A 319 -2.31 16.59 7.07
N GLY A 320 -1.59 15.82 7.90
CA GLY A 320 -1.31 14.39 7.71
C GLY A 320 -2.55 13.51 7.75
N ILE A 321 -3.67 13.96 8.32
CA ILE A 321 -4.97 13.25 8.27
C ILE A 321 -5.41 13.02 6.82
N LEU A 322 -5.10 13.97 5.93
CA LEU A 322 -5.44 13.88 4.50
C LEU A 322 -4.64 12.79 3.78
N TYR A 323 -3.61 12.18 4.39
CA TYR A 323 -2.95 11.01 3.82
C TYR A 323 -3.90 9.82 3.66
N LEU A 324 -4.93 9.71 4.50
CA LEU A 324 -5.97 8.70 4.33
C LEU A 324 -6.73 8.92 3.03
N VAL A 325 -7.15 10.16 2.77
CA VAL A 325 -7.85 10.57 1.56
C VAL A 325 -6.93 10.38 0.34
N TRP A 326 -5.66 10.79 0.46
CA TRP A 326 -4.65 10.65 -0.58
C TRP A 326 -4.42 9.19 -0.96
N GLY A 327 -4.20 8.32 0.03
CA GLY A 327 -3.98 6.89 -0.18
C GLY A 327 -5.16 6.21 -0.86
N VAL A 328 -6.39 6.47 -0.40
CA VAL A 328 -7.62 5.92 -1.01
C VAL A 328 -7.83 6.45 -2.43
N ALA A 329 -7.66 7.75 -2.65
CA ALA A 329 -7.83 8.36 -3.97
C ALA A 329 -6.77 7.85 -4.97
N LEU A 330 -5.51 7.71 -4.55
CA LEU A 330 -4.45 7.14 -5.38
C LEU A 330 -4.72 5.66 -5.71
N GLY A 331 -5.21 4.88 -4.75
CA GLY A 331 -5.61 3.48 -4.97
C GLY A 331 -6.75 3.38 -5.99
N ALA A 332 -7.76 4.24 -5.84
CA ALA A 332 -8.85 4.37 -6.80
C ALA A 332 -8.33 4.74 -8.20
N ALA A 333 -7.50 5.78 -8.32
CA ALA A 333 -6.89 6.19 -9.59
C ALA A 333 -6.07 5.05 -10.24
N THR A 334 -5.35 4.29 -9.42
CA THR A 334 -4.55 3.14 -9.85
C THR A 334 -5.43 2.00 -10.38
N ILE A 335 -6.54 1.70 -9.70
CA ILE A 335 -7.53 0.72 -10.17
C ILE A 335 -8.15 1.21 -11.49
N ALA A 336 -8.53 2.48 -11.59
CA ALA A 336 -9.08 3.07 -12.82
C ALA A 336 -8.12 2.89 -14.00
N TYR A 337 -6.85 3.26 -13.81
CA TYR A 337 -5.78 3.09 -14.80
C TYR A 337 -5.61 1.63 -15.19
N HIS A 338 -5.52 0.72 -14.21
CA HIS A 338 -5.41 -0.72 -14.46
C HIS A 338 -6.60 -1.27 -15.26
N LEU A 339 -7.83 -0.88 -14.91
CA LEU A 339 -9.05 -1.33 -15.59
C LEU A 339 -9.13 -0.87 -17.05
N ARG A 340 -8.60 0.31 -17.38
CA ARG A 340 -8.52 0.81 -18.76
C ARG A 340 -7.41 0.14 -19.57
N ARG A 341 -6.27 -0.18 -18.93
CA ARG A 341 -5.07 -0.72 -19.58
C ARG A 341 -5.00 -2.25 -19.65
N ARG A 342 -5.84 -2.97 -18.90
CA ARG A 342 -5.84 -4.45 -18.91
C ARG A 342 -6.33 -5.03 -20.25
N GLY A 343 -5.45 -5.71 -20.97
CA GLY A 343 -5.75 -6.44 -22.20
C GLY A 343 -6.47 -7.78 -21.97
N THR A 344 -6.32 -8.72 -22.92
CA THR A 344 -6.83 -10.09 -22.81
C THR A 344 -6.14 -10.86 -21.69
N CYS A 345 -6.93 -11.51 -20.84
CA CYS A 345 -6.38 -12.34 -19.77
C CYS A 345 -5.83 -13.64 -20.36
N ARG A 346 -4.55 -13.93 -20.11
CA ARG A 346 -3.90 -15.17 -20.59
C ARG A 346 -4.48 -16.45 -19.99
N ARG A 347 -5.19 -16.37 -18.84
CA ARG A 347 -5.74 -17.53 -18.14
C ARG A 347 -7.15 -17.91 -18.56
N CYS A 348 -8.04 -16.93 -18.76
CA CYS A 348 -9.43 -17.20 -19.15
C CYS A 348 -9.76 -16.78 -20.58
N GLY A 349 -8.81 -16.22 -21.34
CA GLY A 349 -9.01 -15.75 -22.71
C GLY A 349 -9.91 -14.51 -22.85
N ARG A 350 -10.55 -14.04 -21.77
CA ARG A 350 -11.49 -12.91 -21.81
C ARG A 350 -10.76 -11.59 -21.83
N GLY A 351 -11.22 -10.62 -22.61
CA GLY A 351 -10.76 -9.24 -22.63
C GLY A 351 -11.12 -8.52 -23.92
N THR A 352 -10.64 -7.29 -24.09
CA THR A 352 -10.58 -6.67 -25.43
C THR A 352 -9.29 -7.14 -26.06
N THR A 353 -9.37 -7.91 -27.14
CA THR A 353 -8.34 -7.89 -28.17
C THR A 353 -8.13 -6.41 -28.47
N ILE A 354 -6.96 -5.86 -28.14
CA ILE A 354 -6.53 -4.63 -28.82
C ILE A 354 -6.34 -5.14 -30.23
N VAL A 355 -7.37 -4.98 -31.04
CA VAL A 355 -7.38 -5.62 -32.33
C VAL A 355 -6.24 -5.01 -33.10
N ARG A 356 -5.35 -5.88 -33.60
CA ARG A 356 -4.44 -5.60 -34.72
C ARG A 356 -5.26 -5.33 -36.01
N GLU A 357 -6.41 -4.66 -35.91
CA GLU A 357 -7.32 -4.35 -37.04
C GLU A 357 -6.83 -3.13 -37.81
N ALA A 358 -5.99 -2.29 -37.20
CA ALA A 358 -5.41 -1.15 -37.92
C ALA A 358 -4.35 -1.54 -38.97
N VAL A 359 -3.95 -2.81 -39.08
CA VAL A 359 -2.94 -3.27 -40.06
C VAL A 359 -3.53 -4.19 -41.15
N ARG A 360 -4.77 -4.69 -41.02
CA ARG A 360 -5.39 -5.52 -42.09
C ARG A 360 -6.33 -4.77 -43.02
N VAL A 361 -6.76 -3.55 -42.68
CA VAL A 361 -7.65 -2.75 -43.55
C VAL A 361 -6.86 -1.96 -44.61
N ALA A 362 -5.55 -1.79 -44.42
CA ALA A 362 -4.66 -1.35 -45.50
C ALA A 362 -4.21 -2.60 -46.28
N GLY A 363 -5.08 -3.09 -47.17
CA GLY A 363 -4.62 -3.94 -48.28
C GLY A 363 -3.54 -3.20 -49.08
N PRO A 364 -2.60 -3.92 -49.73
CA PRO A 364 -1.62 -3.27 -50.58
C PRO A 364 -2.35 -2.43 -51.65
N PRO A 365 -1.86 -1.24 -52.00
CA PRO A 365 -2.42 -0.49 -53.11
C PRO A 365 -2.43 -1.40 -54.35
N ALA A 366 -3.59 -1.52 -54.98
CA ALA A 366 -3.71 -2.17 -56.28
C ALA A 366 -2.80 -1.44 -57.28
N ALA A 367 -2.14 -2.24 -58.12
CA ALA A 367 -1.11 -1.86 -59.07
C ALA A 367 -1.55 -0.77 -60.07
#